data_AF-A0A661UQM9-F1
#
_entry.id   AF-A0A661UQM9-F1
#
_cell.length_a   1.000
_cell.length_b   1.000
_cell.length_c   1.000
_cell.angle_alpha   90.00
_cell.angle_beta   90.00
_cell.angle_gamma   90.00
#
_symmetry.space_group_name_H-M   'P 1'
#
loop_
_entity.id
_entity.type
_entity.pdbx_description
1 polymer ?
#
loop_
_entity_poly.entity_id
_entity_poly.type
_entity_poly.pdbx_seq_one_letter_code
_entity_poly.pdbx_strand_id
1 'polypeptide(L)'
;MCNIAVVSVHTSPLARPGTRDSGGLNVYVRSLAREMARRGHTMDVFTRRTDTDSPEIIELNDPDGPAGRTRVIQVTAGPLDADKRAQRRHLNEFRRGVFAFQERNDLSYDLVHSHYWMSGWVGRTLADCWEAPHVVMFHTLAEAKNRHHLGEREPKYRIAGERTVVAGADRIICAGEGEARMLTDLYRARRSAIDVIPCGVDVGHFRPIDRAEARAHVGLDPDEPLILFVGRIEPLKGIDVLIQAASHLEG
;
A
#
# COMPACT_ATOMS: atom_id res chain seq x y z
N MET A 1 -22.28 -8.64 1.92
CA MET A 1 -21.71 -7.70 0.94
C MET A 1 -21.39 -6.41 1.69
N CYS A 2 -20.22 -5.80 1.45
CA CYS A 2 -19.74 -4.61 2.16
C CYS A 2 -19.15 -3.67 1.10
N ASN A 3 -19.46 -2.38 1.19
CA ASN A 3 -18.97 -1.32 0.30
C ASN A 3 -17.80 -0.61 0.97
N ILE A 4 -16.61 -0.72 0.39
CA ILE A 4 -15.37 -0.29 1.05
C ILE A 4 -14.75 0.88 0.29
N ALA A 5 -14.58 2.02 0.97
CA ALA A 5 -13.75 3.11 0.46
C ALA A 5 -12.28 2.84 0.83
N VAL A 6 -11.47 2.54 -0.17
CA VAL A 6 -10.02 2.40 0.00
C VAL A 6 -9.34 3.72 -0.33
N VAL A 7 -8.47 4.19 0.56
CA VAL A 7 -7.74 5.44 0.35
C VAL A 7 -6.25 5.15 0.14
N SER A 8 -5.72 5.52 -1.02
CA SER A 8 -4.30 5.40 -1.39
C SER A 8 -3.82 6.69 -2.05
N VAL A 9 -3.68 7.77 -1.27
CA VAL A 9 -3.41 9.13 -1.78
C VAL A 9 -2.14 9.17 -2.63
N HIS A 10 -1.04 8.63 -2.10
CA HIS A 10 0.29 8.99 -2.58
C HIS A 10 0.79 8.18 -3.76
N THR A 11 0.12 7.07 -4.08
CA THR A 11 0.51 6.19 -5.17
C THR A 11 -0.69 5.35 -5.61
N SER A 12 -0.90 5.25 -6.92
CA SER A 12 -2.01 4.51 -7.51
C SER A 12 -1.73 3.01 -7.52
N PRO A 13 -2.70 2.12 -7.19
CA PRO A 13 -2.53 0.67 -7.33
C PRO A 13 -2.28 0.22 -8.79
N LEU A 14 -2.52 1.11 -9.77
CA LEU A 14 -2.24 0.88 -11.19
C LEU A 14 -0.80 1.23 -11.58
N ALA A 15 -0.06 1.95 -10.75
CA ALA A 15 1.32 2.32 -11.05
C ALA A 15 2.19 1.06 -11.17
N ARG A 16 3.03 1.00 -12.22
CA ARG A 16 3.92 -0.13 -12.46
C ARG A 16 4.87 -0.33 -11.27
N PRO A 17 4.86 -1.51 -10.60
CA PRO A 17 5.77 -1.80 -9.50
C PRO A 17 7.23 -1.59 -9.89
N GLY A 18 8.04 -1.06 -8.97
CA GLY A 18 9.47 -0.83 -9.21
C GLY A 18 9.81 0.54 -9.83
N THR A 19 8.82 1.40 -10.06
CA THR A 19 9.03 2.78 -10.53
C THR A 19 8.70 3.80 -9.44
N ARG A 20 9.58 4.78 -9.19
CA ARG A 20 9.42 5.85 -8.17
C ARG A 20 8.91 5.32 -6.81
N ASP A 21 7.70 5.74 -6.40
CA ASP A 21 7.00 5.38 -5.16
C ASP A 21 6.14 4.10 -5.28
N SER A 22 6.14 3.43 -6.45
CA SER A 22 5.38 2.19 -6.67
C SER A 22 6.15 0.95 -6.24
N GLY A 23 5.57 0.16 -5.35
CA GLY A 23 6.18 -1.05 -4.81
C GLY A 23 5.17 -2.03 -4.21
N GLY A 24 5.54 -2.66 -3.08
CA GLY A 24 4.73 -3.69 -2.44
C GLY A 24 3.34 -3.23 -2.02
N LEU A 25 3.18 -1.96 -1.62
CA LEU A 25 1.88 -1.37 -1.28
C LEU A 25 0.92 -1.42 -2.47
N ASN A 26 1.37 -1.03 -3.66
CA ASN A 26 0.54 -0.96 -4.86
C ASN A 26 0.02 -2.35 -5.23
N VAL A 27 0.91 -3.35 -5.20
CA VAL A 27 0.56 -4.75 -5.42
C VAL A 27 -0.41 -5.22 -4.34
N TYR A 28 -0.16 -4.91 -3.07
CA TYR A 28 -1.02 -5.27 -1.95
C TYR A 28 -2.44 -4.74 -2.14
N VAL A 29 -2.61 -3.43 -2.38
CA VAL A 29 -3.92 -2.80 -2.54
C VAL A 29 -4.67 -3.39 -3.74
N ARG A 30 -3.98 -3.58 -4.88
CA ARG A 30 -4.58 -4.17 -6.08
C ARG A 30 -5.02 -5.62 -5.85
N SER A 31 -4.18 -6.44 -5.23
CA SER A 31 -4.48 -7.85 -4.95
C SER A 31 -5.59 -7.99 -3.92
N LEU A 32 -5.56 -7.18 -2.85
CA LEU A 32 -6.62 -7.13 -1.85
C LEU A 32 -7.96 -6.73 -2.49
N ALA A 33 -7.96 -5.69 -3.33
CA ALA A 33 -9.16 -5.24 -4.01
C ALA A 33 -9.81 -6.37 -4.81
N ARG A 34 -9.03 -7.01 -5.69
CA ARG A 34 -9.51 -8.13 -6.51
C ARG A 34 -10.04 -9.28 -5.68
N GLU A 35 -9.33 -9.67 -4.62
CA GLU A 35 -9.73 -10.81 -3.79
C GLU A 35 -10.99 -10.52 -2.96
N MET A 36 -11.16 -9.28 -2.48
CA MET A 36 -12.39 -8.85 -1.83
C MET A 36 -13.59 -8.85 -2.78
N ALA A 37 -13.40 -8.44 -4.05
CA ALA A 37 -14.44 -8.57 -5.06
C ALA A 37 -14.83 -10.03 -5.32
N ARG A 38 -13.86 -10.97 -5.32
CA ARG A 38 -14.18 -12.41 -5.43
C ARG A 38 -15.06 -12.92 -4.30
N ARG A 39 -14.99 -12.28 -3.13
CA ARG A 39 -15.83 -12.59 -1.96
C ARG A 39 -17.16 -11.82 -1.94
N GLY A 40 -17.48 -11.10 -3.02
CA GLY A 40 -18.73 -10.37 -3.17
C GLY A 40 -18.76 -9.03 -2.43
N HIS A 41 -17.61 -8.43 -2.14
CA HIS A 41 -17.52 -7.05 -1.63
C HIS A 41 -17.30 -6.06 -2.77
N THR A 42 -17.65 -4.78 -2.56
CA THR A 42 -17.33 -3.72 -3.51
C THR A 42 -16.24 -2.82 -2.92
N MET A 43 -15.34 -2.31 -3.76
CA MET A 43 -14.27 -1.42 -3.33
C MET A 43 -14.04 -0.29 -4.33
N ASP A 44 -14.05 0.94 -3.81
CA ASP A 44 -13.62 2.13 -4.54
C ASP A 44 -12.25 2.55 -4.01
N VAL A 45 -11.21 2.43 -4.84
CA VAL A 45 -9.85 2.80 -4.50
C VAL A 45 -9.56 4.22 -4.95
N PHE A 46 -9.68 5.16 -4.02
CA PHE A 46 -9.36 6.58 -4.24
C PHE A 46 -7.85 6.80 -4.24
N THR A 47 -7.33 7.32 -5.35
CA THR A 47 -5.93 7.69 -5.52
C THR A 47 -5.82 9.06 -6.18
N ARG A 48 -4.71 9.77 -5.93
CA ARG A 48 -4.47 11.05 -6.59
C ARG A 48 -4.28 10.84 -8.09
N ARG A 49 -4.88 11.70 -8.90
CA ARG A 49 -4.69 11.76 -10.36
C ARG A 49 -3.29 12.27 -10.70
N THR A 50 -2.62 11.60 -11.64
CA THR A 50 -1.23 11.89 -12.03
C THR A 50 -1.06 12.25 -13.51
N ASP A 51 -2.11 12.17 -14.31
CA ASP A 51 -2.11 12.49 -15.74
C ASP A 51 -3.50 12.96 -16.21
N THR A 52 -3.54 13.58 -17.37
CA THR A 52 -4.78 14.09 -17.97
C THR A 52 -5.53 13.03 -18.76
N ASP A 53 -4.81 12.05 -19.31
CA ASP A 53 -5.31 11.20 -20.40
C ASP A 53 -6.11 10.00 -19.87
N SER A 54 -5.78 9.52 -18.67
CA SER A 54 -6.47 8.39 -18.05
C SER A 54 -7.89 8.79 -17.62
N PRO A 55 -8.88 7.88 -17.70
CA PRO A 55 -10.24 8.18 -17.24
C PRO A 55 -10.29 8.42 -15.72
N GLU A 56 -11.31 9.13 -15.26
CA GLU A 56 -11.56 9.33 -13.81
C GLU A 56 -11.75 8.00 -13.08
N ILE A 57 -12.41 7.04 -13.73
CA ILE A 57 -12.74 5.72 -13.18
C ILE A 57 -12.08 4.63 -14.02
N ILE A 58 -11.39 3.70 -13.36
CA ILE A 58 -10.78 2.52 -14.00
C ILE A 58 -11.22 1.26 -13.27
N GLU A 59 -11.95 0.37 -13.93
CA GLU A 59 -12.35 -0.93 -13.36
C GLU A 59 -11.13 -1.86 -13.18
N LEU A 60 -11.04 -2.54 -12.04
CA LEU A 60 -9.94 -3.46 -11.68
C LEU A 60 -10.28 -4.95 -11.86
N ASN A 61 -11.57 -5.27 -11.89
CA ASN A 61 -12.09 -6.62 -12.09
C ASN A 61 -12.76 -6.74 -13.45
N ASP A 62 -12.83 -7.97 -13.93
CA ASP A 62 -13.47 -8.36 -15.17
C ASP A 62 -14.99 -8.09 -15.09
N PRO A 63 -15.62 -7.45 -16.09
CA PRO A 63 -17.08 -7.31 -16.15
C PRO A 63 -17.84 -8.63 -16.07
N ASP A 64 -17.23 -9.74 -16.49
CA ASP A 64 -17.82 -11.10 -16.38
C ASP A 64 -17.37 -11.84 -15.10
N GLY A 65 -16.70 -11.13 -14.20
CA GLY A 65 -16.15 -11.65 -12.95
C GLY A 65 -17.18 -11.81 -11.80
N PRO A 66 -16.74 -12.28 -10.63
CA PRO A 66 -17.62 -12.51 -9.47
C PRO A 66 -18.34 -11.24 -9.00
N ALA A 67 -19.45 -11.42 -8.28
CA ALA A 67 -20.48 -10.41 -7.96
C ALA A 67 -20.03 -9.09 -7.28
N GLY A 68 -18.76 -8.95 -6.89
CA GLY A 68 -18.20 -7.70 -6.37
C GLY A 68 -17.75 -6.74 -7.48
N ARG A 69 -17.62 -5.44 -7.16
CA ARG A 69 -17.08 -4.41 -8.08
C ARG A 69 -15.87 -3.75 -7.46
N THR A 70 -14.76 -3.65 -8.19
CA THR A 70 -13.57 -2.94 -7.75
C THR A 70 -13.13 -1.93 -8.80
N ARG A 71 -13.01 -0.67 -8.42
CA ARG A 71 -12.60 0.40 -9.32
C ARG A 71 -11.59 1.34 -8.66
N VAL A 72 -10.74 1.94 -9.47
CA VAL A 72 -9.81 2.99 -9.07
C VAL A 72 -10.40 4.33 -9.47
N ILE A 73 -10.54 5.22 -8.49
CA ILE A 73 -11.07 6.57 -8.67
C ILE A 73 -9.92 7.56 -8.57
N GLN A 74 -9.69 8.29 -9.67
CA GLN A 74 -8.59 9.24 -9.79
C GLN A 74 -9.05 10.65 -9.42
N VAL A 75 -8.71 11.06 -8.20
CA VAL A 75 -9.11 12.35 -7.63
C VAL A 75 -8.08 13.42 -7.97
N THR A 76 -8.53 14.48 -8.64
CA THR A 76 -7.70 15.67 -8.91
C THR A 76 -7.41 16.40 -7.60
N ALA A 77 -6.13 16.50 -7.26
CA ALA A 77 -5.66 17.23 -6.09
C ALA A 77 -4.22 17.73 -6.28
N GLY A 78 -4.05 19.04 -6.50
CA GLY A 78 -2.75 19.66 -6.74
C GLY A 78 -2.07 19.30 -8.08
N PRO A 79 -0.84 19.79 -8.33
CA PRO A 79 -0.12 19.62 -9.60
C PRO A 79 0.17 18.15 -9.93
N LEU A 80 -0.15 17.68 -11.14
CA LEU A 80 -0.09 16.26 -11.55
C LEU A 80 1.23 15.55 -11.23
N ASP A 81 2.34 16.29 -11.31
CA ASP A 81 3.72 15.85 -11.07
C ASP A 81 4.21 16.01 -9.61
N ALA A 82 3.34 16.43 -8.68
CA ALA A 82 3.70 16.63 -7.28
C ALA A 82 4.31 15.37 -6.65
N ASP A 83 5.53 15.51 -6.14
CA ASP A 83 6.22 14.44 -5.43
C ASP A 83 5.51 14.05 -4.12
N LYS A 84 5.88 12.90 -3.56
CA LYS A 84 5.30 12.35 -2.33
C LYS A 84 5.34 13.32 -1.14
N ARG A 85 6.35 14.18 -1.01
CA ARG A 85 6.46 15.14 0.10
C ARG A 85 5.55 16.35 -0.15
N ALA A 86 5.42 16.81 -1.39
CA ALA A 86 4.59 17.94 -1.78
C ALA A 86 3.09 17.61 -1.68
N GLN A 87 2.70 16.37 -2.00
CA GLN A 87 1.30 15.90 -1.95
C GLN A 87 0.59 16.15 -0.61
N ARG A 88 1.31 16.18 0.52
CA ARG A 88 0.74 16.50 1.83
C ARG A 88 0.01 17.85 1.88
N ARG A 89 0.37 18.79 1.00
CA ARG A 89 -0.25 20.13 0.92
C ARG A 89 -1.64 20.08 0.30
N HIS A 90 -1.97 18.98 -0.39
CA HIS A 90 -3.21 18.80 -1.15
C HIS A 90 -4.16 17.79 -0.51
N LEU A 91 -3.92 17.32 0.73
CA LEU A 91 -4.80 16.32 1.38
C LEU A 91 -6.23 16.83 1.57
N ASN A 92 -6.41 18.13 1.87
CA ASN A 92 -7.74 18.74 1.96
C ASN A 92 -8.45 18.81 0.61
N GLU A 93 -7.72 19.08 -0.47
CA GLU A 93 -8.24 19.10 -1.84
C GLU A 93 -8.65 17.70 -2.27
N PHE A 94 -7.79 16.70 -2.03
CA PHE A 94 -8.07 15.30 -2.25
C PHE A 94 -9.32 14.84 -1.49
N ARG A 95 -9.41 15.12 -0.19
CA ARG A 95 -10.58 14.78 0.63
C ARG A 95 -11.88 15.36 0.06
N ARG A 96 -11.86 16.64 -0.37
CA ARG A 96 -13.03 17.28 -1.00
C ARG A 96 -13.43 16.58 -2.29
N GLY A 97 -12.46 16.18 -3.11
CA GLY A 97 -12.73 15.42 -4.32
C GLY A 97 -13.33 14.03 -4.05
N VAL A 98 -12.92 13.36 -2.97
CA VAL A 98 -13.55 12.10 -2.55
C VAL A 98 -15.02 12.30 -2.15
N PHE A 99 -15.32 13.30 -1.32
CA PHE A 99 -16.71 13.62 -0.96
C PHE A 99 -17.55 13.99 -2.19
N ALA A 100 -17.03 14.86 -3.07
CA ALA A 100 -17.74 15.27 -4.28
C ALA A 100 -18.01 14.10 -5.23
N PHE A 101 -17.09 13.12 -5.30
CA PHE A 101 -17.31 11.90 -6.06
C PHE A 101 -18.38 11.02 -5.40
N GLN A 102 -18.31 10.81 -4.09
CA GLN A 102 -19.28 10.03 -3.34
C GLN A 102 -20.70 10.59 -3.46
N GLU A 103 -20.87 11.91 -3.29
CA GLU A 103 -22.15 12.60 -3.42
C GLU A 103 -22.71 12.54 -4.84
N ARG A 104 -21.89 12.87 -5.85
CA ARG A 104 -22.30 12.87 -7.26
C ARG A 104 -22.80 11.51 -7.76
N ASN A 105 -22.29 10.43 -7.17
CA ASN A 105 -22.61 9.06 -7.57
C ASN A 105 -23.58 8.36 -6.60
N ASP A 106 -24.11 9.08 -5.61
CA ASP A 106 -25.03 8.55 -4.58
C ASP A 106 -24.52 7.26 -3.92
N LEU A 107 -23.26 7.31 -3.46
CA LEU A 107 -22.57 6.15 -2.89
C LEU A 107 -22.61 6.16 -1.35
N SER A 108 -22.64 4.97 -0.76
CA SER A 108 -22.44 4.74 0.67
C SER A 108 -21.31 3.74 0.89
N TYR A 109 -20.57 3.94 1.98
CA TYR A 109 -19.45 3.08 2.36
C TYR A 109 -19.61 2.59 3.79
N ASP A 110 -19.51 1.27 3.97
CA ASP A 110 -19.61 0.60 5.26
C ASP A 110 -18.26 0.56 6.01
N LEU A 111 -17.16 0.89 5.30
CA LEU A 111 -15.79 0.80 5.82
C LEU A 111 -14.87 1.76 5.07
N VAL A 112 -13.99 2.45 5.80
CA VAL A 112 -12.86 3.19 5.21
C VAL A 112 -11.56 2.46 5.50
N HIS A 113 -10.85 2.01 4.47
CA HIS A 113 -9.57 1.33 4.59
C HIS A 113 -8.44 2.18 3.99
N SER A 114 -7.59 2.72 4.84
CA SER A 114 -6.51 3.63 4.45
C SER A 114 -5.15 2.95 4.38
N HIS A 115 -4.40 3.21 3.32
CA HIS A 115 -3.04 2.73 3.16
C HIS A 115 -2.04 3.89 3.19
N TYR A 116 -1.13 3.86 4.17
CA TYR A 116 -0.15 4.91 4.49
C TYR A 116 -0.73 6.13 5.23
N TRP A 117 0.13 6.88 5.92
CA TRP A 117 -0.29 7.93 6.87
C TRP A 117 -1.09 9.08 6.22
N MET A 118 -0.75 9.48 4.99
CA MET A 118 -1.50 10.53 4.27
C MET A 118 -2.93 10.10 4.00
N SER A 119 -3.11 8.84 3.59
CA SER A 119 -4.41 8.24 3.40
C SER A 119 -5.14 8.05 4.72
N GLY A 120 -4.44 7.65 5.79
CA GLY A 120 -5.03 7.55 7.12
C GLY A 120 -5.56 8.89 7.63
N TRP A 121 -4.83 9.98 7.38
CA TRP A 121 -5.26 11.32 7.75
C TRP A 121 -6.53 11.74 7.02
N VAL A 122 -6.61 11.48 5.71
CA VAL A 122 -7.84 11.72 4.92
C VAL A 122 -8.97 10.80 5.37
N GLY A 123 -8.68 9.50 5.49
CA GLY A 123 -9.63 8.45 5.78
C GLY A 123 -10.32 8.62 7.13
N ARG A 124 -9.63 9.18 8.13
CA ARG A 124 -10.25 9.49 9.43
C ARG A 124 -11.43 10.45 9.28
N THR A 125 -11.25 11.56 8.55
CA THR A 125 -12.37 12.50 8.33
C THR A 125 -13.48 11.87 7.50
N LEU A 126 -13.14 11.05 6.50
CA LEU A 126 -14.15 10.35 5.70
C LEU A 126 -14.98 9.41 6.58
N ALA A 127 -14.32 8.59 7.39
CA ALA A 127 -14.93 7.67 8.33
C ALA A 127 -15.86 8.37 9.33
N ASP A 128 -15.39 9.47 9.93
CA ASP A 128 -16.20 10.28 10.85
C ASP A 128 -17.48 10.82 10.17
N CYS A 129 -17.37 11.33 8.94
CA CYS A 129 -18.53 11.88 8.22
C CYS A 129 -19.48 10.83 7.67
N TRP A 130 -18.98 9.64 7.34
CA TRP A 130 -19.79 8.52 6.84
C TRP A 130 -20.27 7.57 7.95
N GLU A 131 -19.95 7.88 9.22
CA GLU A 131 -20.25 7.03 10.39
C GLU A 131 -19.77 5.58 10.20
N ALA A 132 -18.65 5.41 9.50
CA ALA A 132 -18.08 4.12 9.13
C ALA A 132 -16.77 3.85 9.91
N PRO A 133 -16.47 2.59 10.26
CA PRO A 133 -15.20 2.23 10.88
C PRO A 133 -13.99 2.58 10.00
N HIS A 134 -12.93 3.07 10.63
CA HIS A 134 -11.64 3.39 10.01
C HIS A 134 -10.58 2.34 10.30
N VAL A 135 -10.17 1.62 9.24
CA VAL A 135 -9.06 0.67 9.27
C VAL A 135 -7.85 1.27 8.57
N VAL A 136 -6.66 1.11 9.13
CA VAL A 136 -5.42 1.62 8.53
C VAL A 136 -4.31 0.58 8.49
N MET A 137 -3.53 0.57 7.41
CA MET A 137 -2.25 -0.11 7.33
C MET A 137 -1.17 0.90 6.93
N PHE A 138 -0.12 1.04 7.74
CA PHE A 138 0.89 2.08 7.56
C PHE A 138 1.90 1.76 6.46
N HIS A 139 2.21 0.48 6.23
CA HIS A 139 3.25 -0.03 5.32
C HIS A 139 4.68 0.35 5.71
N THR A 140 4.92 1.58 6.13
CA THR A 140 6.18 2.04 6.73
C THR A 140 5.93 3.10 7.79
N LEU A 141 6.76 3.11 8.83
CA LEU A 141 6.67 4.03 9.96
C LEU A 141 7.90 4.93 10.03
N ALA A 142 7.71 6.25 10.12
CA ALA A 142 8.82 7.22 10.11
C ALA A 142 9.77 7.06 11.30
N GLU A 143 9.23 6.86 12.51
CA GLU A 143 10.05 6.74 13.72
C GLU A 143 10.88 5.45 13.70
N ALA A 144 10.32 4.35 13.18
CA ALA A 144 11.05 3.12 12.96
C ALA A 144 12.21 3.32 11.97
N LYS A 145 11.94 3.95 10.82
CA LYS A 145 12.99 4.29 9.84
C LYS A 145 14.10 5.13 10.47
N ASN A 146 13.74 6.15 11.26
CA ASN A 146 14.70 7.02 11.92
C ASN A 146 15.56 6.27 12.95
N ARG A 147 14.97 5.38 13.77
CA ARG A 147 15.74 4.61 14.77
C ARG A 147 16.74 3.64 14.16
N HIS A 148 16.36 3.03 13.04
CA HIS A 148 17.22 2.09 12.32
C HIS A 148 18.13 2.77 11.28
N HIS A 149 18.19 4.11 11.25
CA HIS A 149 18.98 4.90 10.29
C HIS A 149 18.72 4.49 8.82
N LEU A 150 17.47 4.17 8.51
CA LEU A 150 17.06 3.65 7.21
C LEU A 150 16.79 4.79 6.22
N GLY A 151 17.81 5.15 5.45
CA GLY A 151 17.76 6.21 4.44
C GLY A 151 17.75 7.62 5.06
N GLU A 152 17.23 8.60 4.32
CA GLU A 152 17.10 9.97 4.82
C GLU A 152 16.20 10.05 6.05
N ARG A 153 16.56 10.95 6.97
CA ARG A 153 15.76 11.22 8.15
C ARG A 153 14.35 11.67 7.78
N GLU A 154 13.36 10.94 8.29
CA GLU A 154 11.96 11.22 8.07
C GLU A 154 11.53 12.49 8.81
N PRO A 155 10.71 13.35 8.18
CA PRO A 155 10.41 14.67 8.71
C PRO A 155 9.40 14.62 9.86
N LYS A 156 9.50 15.58 10.79
CA LYS A 156 8.63 15.66 11.98
C LYS A 156 7.13 15.70 11.66
N TYR A 157 6.74 16.33 10.53
CA TYR A 157 5.33 16.38 10.12
C TYR A 157 4.76 14.99 9.81
N ARG A 158 5.58 14.07 9.28
CA ARG A 158 5.14 12.70 8.98
C ARG A 158 4.92 11.94 10.29
N ILE A 159 5.85 12.05 11.24
CA ILE A 159 5.73 11.41 12.57
C ILE A 159 4.47 11.93 13.28
N ALA A 160 4.24 13.25 13.24
CA ALA A 160 3.04 13.85 13.83
C ALA A 160 1.75 13.31 13.15
N GLY A 161 1.73 13.27 11.81
CA GLY A 161 0.61 12.71 11.06
C GLY A 161 0.35 11.24 11.38
N GLU A 162 1.39 10.42 11.44
CA GLU A 162 1.30 9.00 11.84
C GLU A 162 0.72 8.86 13.25
N ARG A 163 1.16 9.66 14.23
CA ARG A 163 0.61 9.65 15.60
C ARG A 163 -0.86 10.04 15.65
N THR A 164 -1.27 11.05 14.89
CA THR A 164 -2.69 11.42 14.77
C THR A 164 -3.51 10.27 14.21
N VAL A 165 -3.02 9.59 13.17
CA VAL A 165 -3.73 8.45 12.56
C VAL A 165 -3.78 7.26 13.52
N VAL A 166 -2.69 6.93 14.22
CA VAL A 166 -2.68 5.86 15.22
C VAL A 166 -3.69 6.11 16.33
N ALA A 167 -3.78 7.34 16.83
CA ALA A 167 -4.71 7.70 17.90
C ALA A 167 -6.19 7.64 17.44
N GLY A 168 -6.44 7.87 16.14
CA GLY A 168 -7.78 7.95 15.58
C GLY A 168 -8.30 6.68 14.88
N ALA A 169 -7.46 5.69 14.56
CA ALA A 169 -7.94 4.50 13.86
C ALA A 169 -8.76 3.57 14.78
N ASP A 170 -9.84 2.98 14.25
CA ASP A 170 -10.61 1.95 14.95
C ASP A 170 -9.86 0.62 15.00
N ARG A 171 -9.20 0.29 13.88
CA ARG A 171 -8.27 -0.84 13.74
C ARG A 171 -7.04 -0.49 12.93
N ILE A 172 -5.91 -1.07 13.32
CA ILE A 172 -4.62 -0.96 12.65
C ILE A 172 -4.19 -2.35 12.23
N ILE A 173 -4.07 -2.58 10.92
CA ILE A 173 -3.55 -3.83 10.38
C ILE A 173 -2.03 -3.73 10.27
N CYS A 174 -1.34 -4.77 10.74
CA CYS A 174 0.11 -4.93 10.63
C CYS A 174 0.46 -6.21 9.89
N ALA A 175 1.54 -6.20 9.11
CA ALA A 175 1.99 -7.39 8.38
C ALA A 175 2.71 -8.42 9.28
N GLY A 176 3.09 -8.04 10.50
CA GLY A 176 3.77 -8.94 11.43
C GLY A 176 3.91 -8.36 12.84
N GLU A 177 4.25 -9.22 13.79
CA GLU A 177 4.37 -8.85 15.21
C GLU A 177 5.47 -7.82 15.48
N GLY A 178 6.51 -7.75 14.64
CA GLY A 178 7.54 -6.70 14.74
C GLY A 178 6.95 -5.30 14.53
N GLU A 179 6.08 -5.14 13.53
CA GLU A 179 5.39 -3.86 13.26
C GLU A 179 4.40 -3.52 14.37
N ALA A 180 3.67 -4.51 14.89
CA ALA A 180 2.74 -4.31 16.00
C ALA A 180 3.45 -3.82 17.29
N ARG A 181 4.64 -4.36 17.60
CA ARG A 181 5.48 -3.87 18.70
C ARG A 181 5.94 -2.43 18.44
N MET A 182 6.42 -2.12 17.23
CA MET A 182 6.82 -0.75 16.89
C MET A 182 5.67 0.26 17.04
N LEU A 183 4.45 -0.08 16.64
CA LEU A 183 3.28 0.79 16.84
C LEU A 183 2.98 1.03 18.33
N THR A 184 3.11 -0.01 19.15
CA THR A 184 2.88 0.10 20.60
C THR A 184 3.98 0.93 21.27
N ASP A 185 5.25 0.64 20.97
CA ASP A 185 6.40 1.23 21.66
C ASP A 185 6.71 2.66 21.19
N LEU A 186 6.60 2.91 19.89
CA LEU A 186 6.97 4.19 19.27
C LEU A 186 5.78 5.16 19.18
N TYR A 187 4.58 4.64 18.87
CA TYR A 187 3.40 5.45 18.58
C TYR A 187 2.32 5.36 19.66
N ARG A 188 2.53 4.55 20.72
CA ARG A 188 1.57 4.35 21.81
C ARG A 188 0.20 3.85 21.33
N ALA A 189 0.20 3.07 20.25
CA ALA A 189 -1.00 2.41 19.76
C ALA A 189 -1.57 1.49 20.85
N ARG A 190 -2.91 1.47 21.00
CA ARG A 190 -3.59 0.51 21.87
C ARG A 190 -3.46 -0.88 21.25
N ARG A 191 -2.86 -1.85 21.96
CA ARG A 191 -2.72 -3.23 21.43
C ARG A 191 -4.06 -3.85 21.01
N SER A 192 -5.16 -3.53 21.71
CA SER A 192 -6.52 -3.98 21.39
C SER A 192 -7.07 -3.43 20.07
N ALA A 193 -6.41 -2.43 19.48
CA ALA A 193 -6.77 -1.86 18.18
C ALA A 193 -5.84 -2.38 17.07
N ILE A 194 -4.90 -3.29 17.35
CA ILE A 194 -3.95 -3.81 16.37
C ILE A 194 -4.31 -5.26 16.01
N ASP A 195 -4.47 -5.53 14.72
CA ASP A 195 -4.63 -6.85 14.15
C ASP A 195 -3.40 -7.21 13.31
N VAL A 196 -2.78 -8.36 13.57
CA VAL A 196 -1.64 -8.85 12.78
C VAL A 196 -2.17 -9.76 11.68
N ILE A 197 -2.12 -9.27 10.44
CA ILE A 197 -2.58 -9.97 9.24
C ILE A 197 -1.43 -9.99 8.23
N PRO A 198 -0.71 -11.12 8.08
CA PRO A 198 0.40 -11.23 7.15
C PRO A 198 -0.02 -10.94 5.70
N CYS A 199 0.86 -10.27 4.95
CA CYS A 199 0.66 -10.08 3.52
C CYS A 199 0.70 -11.42 2.77
N GLY A 200 -0.17 -11.57 1.78
CA GLY A 200 -0.19 -12.72 0.88
C GLY A 200 0.72 -12.55 -0.34
N VAL A 201 0.86 -13.64 -1.10
CA VAL A 201 1.50 -13.71 -2.41
C VAL A 201 0.54 -14.42 -3.38
N ASP A 202 0.59 -14.11 -4.67
CA ASP A 202 -0.21 -14.80 -5.69
C ASP A 202 0.34 -16.22 -5.88
N VAL A 203 -0.29 -17.21 -5.27
CA VAL A 203 0.14 -18.62 -5.35
C VAL A 203 -0.15 -19.29 -6.69
N GLY A 204 -0.95 -18.66 -7.56
CA GLY A 204 -1.11 -19.12 -8.94
C GLY A 204 0.09 -18.75 -9.80
N HIS A 205 0.67 -17.56 -9.54
CA HIS A 205 1.87 -17.07 -10.20
C HIS A 205 3.15 -17.59 -9.55
N PHE A 206 3.28 -17.43 -8.23
CA PHE A 206 4.41 -17.86 -7.42
C PHE A 206 4.14 -19.26 -6.86
N ARG A 207 4.45 -20.26 -7.67
CA ARG A 207 4.34 -21.67 -7.31
C ARG A 207 5.65 -22.40 -7.63
N PRO A 208 5.97 -23.49 -6.92
CA PRO A 208 7.07 -24.35 -7.29
C PRO A 208 6.91 -24.86 -8.73
N ILE A 209 8.01 -24.85 -9.47
CA ILE A 209 8.17 -25.51 -10.77
C ILE A 209 9.44 -26.35 -10.73
N ASP A 210 9.65 -27.20 -11.74
CA ASP A 210 10.88 -27.98 -11.83
C ASP A 210 12.10 -27.06 -11.93
N ARG A 211 13.15 -27.35 -11.15
CA ARG A 211 14.34 -26.50 -11.07
C ARG A 211 15.13 -26.50 -12.38
N ALA A 212 15.22 -27.63 -13.07
CA ALA A 212 15.95 -27.72 -14.33
C ALA A 212 15.20 -26.96 -15.43
N GLU A 213 13.87 -27.06 -15.46
CA GLU A 213 13.01 -26.26 -16.34
C GLU A 213 13.21 -24.75 -16.10
N ALA A 214 13.15 -24.32 -14.84
CA ALA A 214 13.31 -22.92 -14.47
C ALA A 214 14.68 -22.37 -14.90
N ARG A 215 15.76 -23.13 -14.69
CA ARG A 215 17.13 -22.75 -15.06
C ARG A 215 17.32 -22.68 -16.56
N ALA A 216 16.85 -23.69 -17.29
CA ALA A 216 16.89 -23.70 -18.76
C ALA A 216 16.14 -22.49 -19.35
N HIS A 217 15.00 -22.11 -18.75
CA HIS A 217 14.21 -20.96 -19.19
C HIS A 217 14.96 -19.62 -19.11
N VAL A 218 15.86 -19.47 -18.12
CA VAL A 218 16.68 -18.25 -17.94
C VAL A 218 18.12 -18.42 -18.44
N GLY A 219 18.44 -19.53 -19.10
CA GLY A 219 19.76 -19.79 -19.67
C GLY A 219 20.86 -20.05 -18.64
N LEU A 220 20.51 -20.56 -17.46
CA LEU A 220 21.48 -20.94 -16.42
C LEU A 220 21.83 -22.43 -16.52
N ASP A 221 23.09 -22.76 -16.22
CA ASP A 221 23.54 -24.15 -16.11
C ASP A 221 22.75 -24.87 -14.97
N PRO A 222 22.37 -26.15 -15.14
CA PRO A 222 21.63 -26.90 -14.11
C PRO A 222 22.32 -26.92 -12.73
N ASP A 223 23.65 -26.97 -12.72
CA ASP A 223 24.47 -27.23 -11.54
C ASP A 223 25.17 -25.99 -10.99
N GLU A 224 25.18 -24.88 -11.74
CA GLU A 224 25.79 -23.62 -11.28
C GLU A 224 25.15 -23.11 -9.95
N PRO A 225 25.95 -22.81 -8.92
CA PRO A 225 25.46 -22.17 -7.71
C PRO A 225 24.80 -20.82 -8.03
N LEU A 226 23.56 -20.62 -7.59
CA LEU A 226 22.80 -19.39 -7.87
C LEU A 226 22.43 -18.70 -6.56
N ILE A 227 22.87 -17.45 -6.43
CA ILE A 227 22.37 -16.51 -5.41
C ILE A 227 21.48 -15.51 -6.13
N LEU A 228 20.20 -15.47 -5.74
CA LEU A 228 19.20 -14.58 -6.35
C LEU A 228 18.79 -13.47 -5.37
N PHE A 229 18.87 -12.23 -5.83
CA PHE A 229 18.25 -11.08 -5.18
C PHE A 229 17.18 -10.49 -6.10
N VAL A 230 15.97 -10.31 -5.57
CA VAL A 230 14.87 -9.63 -6.27
C VAL A 230 14.38 -8.47 -5.41
N GLY A 231 14.67 -7.25 -5.83
CA GLY A 231 14.29 -6.05 -5.11
C GLY A 231 14.82 -4.77 -5.76
N ARG A 232 14.42 -3.61 -5.22
CA ARG A 232 14.96 -2.32 -5.65
C ARG A 232 16.41 -2.17 -5.17
N ILE A 233 17.25 -1.55 -5.98
CA ILE A 233 18.62 -1.19 -5.63
C ILE A 233 18.59 0.07 -4.76
N GLU A 234 18.36 -0.14 -3.46
CA GLU A 234 18.35 0.90 -2.44
C GLU A 234 19.17 0.43 -1.24
N PRO A 235 19.89 1.32 -0.52
CA PRO A 235 20.69 0.94 0.64
C PRO A 235 19.92 0.12 1.68
N LEU A 236 18.63 0.41 1.86
CA LEU A 236 17.73 -0.32 2.76
C LEU A 236 17.56 -1.81 2.41
N LYS A 237 17.84 -2.21 1.17
CA LYS A 237 17.65 -3.58 0.70
C LYS A 237 18.89 -4.46 0.90
N GLY A 238 20.01 -3.89 1.35
CA GLY A 238 21.19 -4.67 1.77
C GLY A 238 21.88 -5.44 0.65
N ILE A 239 21.82 -4.94 -0.59
CA ILE A 239 22.48 -5.61 -1.74
C ILE A 239 24.00 -5.55 -1.57
N ASP A 240 24.51 -4.46 -1.02
CA ASP A 240 25.90 -4.31 -0.60
C ASP A 240 26.30 -5.41 0.40
N VAL A 241 25.46 -5.68 1.39
CA VAL A 241 25.67 -6.78 2.36
C VAL A 241 25.68 -8.13 1.66
N LEU A 242 24.76 -8.36 0.72
CA LEU A 242 24.72 -9.60 -0.06
C LEU A 242 26.01 -9.79 -0.88
N ILE A 243 26.49 -8.74 -1.56
CA ILE A 243 27.71 -8.79 -2.37
C ILE A 243 28.94 -9.04 -1.47
N GLN A 244 29.03 -8.36 -0.33
CA GLN A 244 30.11 -8.57 0.64
C GLN A 244 30.10 -10.00 1.18
N ALA A 245 28.92 -10.51 1.58
CA ALA A 245 28.78 -11.89 2.03
C ALA A 245 29.17 -12.90 0.93
N ALA A 246 28.75 -12.66 -0.31
CA ALA A 246 29.10 -13.50 -1.45
C ALA A 246 30.61 -13.53 -1.72
N SER A 247 31.33 -12.42 -1.44
CA SER A 247 32.79 -12.38 -1.59
C SER A 247 33.57 -13.28 -0.61
N HIS A 248 32.90 -13.75 0.44
CA HIS A 248 33.45 -14.71 1.41
C HIS A 248 33.14 -16.17 1.08
N LEU A 249 32.35 -16.44 0.04
CA LEU A 249 32.07 -17.80 -0.41
C LEU A 249 33.22 -18.28 -1.30
N GLU A 250 33.80 -19.42 -0.97
CA GLU A 250 34.70 -20.15 -1.87
C GLU A 250 33.86 -20.84 -2.95
N GLY A 251 34.28 -20.72 -4.21
CA GLY A 251 33.60 -21.30 -5.38
C GLY A 251 33.86 -22.78 -5.56
#